data_AF-A0A936WMW4-F1
#
_entry.id   AF-A0A936WMW4-F1
#
_cell.length_a   1.000
_cell.length_b   1.000
_cell.length_c   1.000
_cell.angle_alpha   90.00
_cell.angle_beta   90.00
_cell.angle_gamma   90.00
#
_symmetry.space_group_name_H-M   'P 1'
#
loop_
_entity.id
_entity.type
_entity.pdbx_description
1 polymer ?
#
loop_
_entity_poly.entity_id
_entity_poly.type
_entity_poly.pdbx_seq_one_letter_code
_entity_poly.pdbx_strand_id
1 'polypeptide(L)'
;MNNGSPTDPAATSAEDVHAYQREELLELLRRLSRENEPLIVHGNERLTSDDAVRILQKIRHGFGFSRRERTALTDAGFDLDSVFPRM
;
A
#
# COMPACT_ATOMS: atom_id res chain seq x y z
N MET A 1 -22.48 -7.70 -35.08
CA MET A 1 -21.12 -7.16 -34.95
C MET A 1 -20.63 -7.46 -33.54
N ASN A 2 -19.69 -8.39 -33.38
CA ASN A 2 -19.09 -8.72 -32.07
C ASN A 2 -17.91 -7.79 -31.84
N ASN A 3 -18.04 -6.81 -30.94
CA ASN A 3 -16.91 -6.05 -30.43
C ASN A 3 -16.24 -6.86 -29.33
N GLY A 4 -15.39 -7.82 -29.72
CA GLY A 4 -14.45 -8.43 -28.79
C GLY A 4 -13.33 -7.44 -28.52
N SER A 5 -13.38 -6.74 -27.38
CA SER A 5 -12.25 -5.97 -26.90
C SER A 5 -11.05 -6.91 -26.72
N PRO A 6 -9.84 -6.57 -27.19
CA PRO A 6 -8.66 -7.32 -26.83
C PRO A 6 -8.42 -7.11 -25.34
N THR A 7 -8.72 -8.12 -24.51
CA THR A 7 -8.22 -8.16 -23.14
C THR A 7 -6.71 -8.31 -23.26
N ASP A 8 -6.00 -7.20 -23.10
CA ASP A 8 -4.55 -7.18 -23.09
C ASP A 8 -4.06 -7.97 -21.86
N PRO A 9 -3.34 -9.09 -22.05
CA PRO A 9 -2.92 -9.94 -20.93
C PRO A 9 -1.90 -9.23 -20.00
N ALA A 10 -1.24 -8.17 -20.48
CA ALA A 10 -0.32 -7.39 -19.65
C ALA A 10 -1.08 -6.44 -18.71
N ALA A 11 -2.25 -5.93 -19.11
CA ALA A 11 -3.11 -5.13 -18.24
C ALA A 11 -3.63 -5.95 -17.05
N THR A 12 -4.08 -7.18 -17.29
CA THR A 12 -4.53 -8.09 -16.23
C THR A 12 -3.38 -8.41 -15.26
N SER A 13 -2.19 -8.71 -15.79
CA SER A 13 -1.01 -9.01 -14.96
C SER A 13 -0.58 -7.84 -14.07
N ALA A 14 -0.70 -6.60 -14.55
CA ALA A 14 -0.38 -5.40 -13.77
C ALA A 14 -1.39 -5.17 -12.64
N GLU A 15 -2.68 -5.39 -12.90
CA GLU A 15 -3.73 -5.32 -11.87
C GLU A 15 -3.51 -6.36 -10.78
N ASP A 16 -3.12 -7.59 -11.14
CA ASP A 16 -2.79 -8.66 -10.19
C ASP A 16 -1.57 -8.30 -9.32
N VAL A 17 -0.52 -7.72 -9.90
CA VAL A 17 0.67 -7.27 -9.16
C VAL A 17 0.32 -6.16 -8.15
N HIS A 18 -0.49 -5.19 -8.56
CA HIS A 18 -0.90 -4.10 -7.66
C HIS A 18 -1.83 -4.61 -6.55
N ALA A 19 -2.72 -5.56 -6.85
CA ALA A 19 -3.57 -6.21 -5.86
C ALA A 19 -2.72 -6.95 -4.81
N TYR A 20 -1.73 -7.72 -5.26
CA TYR A 20 -0.81 -8.41 -4.36
C TYR A 20 -0.02 -7.44 -3.47
N GLN A 21 0.57 -6.39 -4.06
CA GLN A 21 1.32 -5.38 -3.30
C GLN A 21 0.42 -4.64 -2.29
N ARG A 22 -0.86 -4.43 -2.63
CA ARG A 22 -1.86 -3.87 -1.71
C ARG A 22 -2.08 -4.76 -0.50
N GLU A 23 -2.26 -6.06 -0.73
CA GLU A 23 -2.50 -7.03 0.34
C GLU A 23 -1.28 -7.14 1.25
N GLU A 24 -0.08 -7.18 0.67
CA GLU A 24 1.18 -7.20 1.42
C GLU A 24 1.33 -5.96 2.31
N LEU A 25 1.06 -4.76 1.78
CA LEU A 25 1.09 -3.53 2.57
C LEU A 25 0.06 -3.55 3.71
N LEU A 26 -1.16 -4.01 3.44
CA LEU A 26 -2.20 -4.11 4.46
C LEU A 26 -1.84 -5.12 5.55
N GLU A 27 -1.24 -6.24 5.18
CA GLU A 27 -0.76 -7.25 6.13
C GLU A 27 0.38 -6.69 7.00
N LEU A 28 1.37 -6.04 6.39
CA LEU A 28 2.45 -5.37 7.10
C LEU A 28 1.91 -4.38 8.13
N LEU A 29 1.03 -3.46 7.72
CA LEU A 29 0.46 -2.46 8.63
C LEU A 29 -0.35 -3.09 9.77
N ARG A 30 -1.11 -4.16 9.48
CA ARG A 30 -1.85 -4.91 10.50
C ARG A 30 -0.91 -5.59 11.48
N ARG A 31 0.19 -6.17 10.99
CA ARG A 31 1.21 -6.80 11.83
C ARG A 31 1.86 -5.78 12.75
N LEU A 32 2.35 -4.67 12.22
CA LEU A 32 2.95 -3.57 13.01
C LEU A 32 2.00 -3.06 14.10
N SER A 33 0.72 -2.88 13.75
CA SER A 33 -0.31 -2.49 14.71
C SER A 33 -0.57 -3.56 15.78
N ARG A 34 -0.67 -4.84 15.39
CA ARG A 34 -1.02 -5.95 16.28
C ARG A 34 0.12 -6.30 17.24
N GLU A 35 1.35 -6.30 16.76
CA GLU A 35 2.55 -6.62 17.55
C GLU A 35 3.11 -5.38 18.25
N ASN A 36 2.53 -4.21 18.01
CA ASN A 36 2.99 -2.93 18.53
C ASN A 36 4.46 -2.65 18.17
N GLU A 37 4.85 -3.02 16.94
CA GLU A 37 6.20 -2.87 16.41
C GLU A 37 6.27 -1.67 15.44
N PRO A 38 7.42 -0.97 15.39
CA PRO A 38 7.66 0.05 14.38
C PRO A 38 8.05 -0.54 13.02
N LEU A 39 7.76 0.20 11.94
CA LEU A 39 8.35 -0.06 10.64
C LEU A 39 9.81 0.41 10.64
N ILE A 40 10.74 -0.52 10.56
CA ILE A 40 12.16 -0.23 10.41
C ILE A 40 12.58 -0.39 8.96
N VAL A 41 13.15 0.65 8.36
CA VAL A 41 13.73 0.60 7.02
C VAL A 41 15.18 1.08 7.08
N HIS A 42 16.11 0.27 6.55
CA HIS A 42 17.55 0.53 6.64
C HIS A 42 18.06 0.82 8.07
N GLY A 43 17.48 0.15 9.07
CA GLY A 43 17.84 0.34 10.48
C GLY A 43 17.25 1.61 11.13
N ASN A 44 16.47 2.40 10.41
CA ASN A 44 15.79 3.58 10.95
C ASN A 44 14.30 3.33 11.11
N GLU A 45 13.75 3.77 12.25
CA GLU A 45 12.31 3.82 12.43
C GLU A 45 11.69 4.84 11.47
N ARG A 46 10.77 4.36 10.62
CA ARG A 46 10.04 5.20 9.67
C ARG A 46 8.60 5.46 10.13
N LEU A 47 7.94 4.45 10.67
CA LEU A 47 6.59 4.52 11.22
C LEU A 47 6.54 3.86 12.59
N THR A 48 5.79 4.45 13.50
CA THR A 48 5.41 3.80 14.75
C THR A 48 4.24 2.83 14.54
N SER A 49 3.94 2.01 15.54
CA SER A 49 2.73 1.17 15.54
C SER A 49 1.43 2.00 15.49
N ASP A 50 1.40 3.16 16.15
CA ASP A 50 0.26 4.10 16.11
C ASP A 50 0.11 4.73 14.72
N ASP A 51 1.22 5.09 14.07
CA ASP A 51 1.20 5.54 12.69
C ASP A 51 0.60 4.46 11.78
N ALA A 52 0.93 3.18 11.97
CA ALA A 52 0.35 2.08 11.21
C ALA A 52 -1.17 1.96 11.39
N VAL A 53 -1.68 2.14 12.62
CA VAL A 53 -3.13 2.19 12.90
C VAL A 53 -3.80 3.34 12.15
N ARG A 54 -3.21 4.54 12.20
CA ARG A 54 -3.75 5.71 11.50
C ARG A 54 -3.77 5.51 10.00
N ILE A 55 -2.72 4.92 9.43
CA ILE A 55 -2.65 4.62 7.99
C ILE A 55 -3.74 3.62 7.60
N LEU A 56 -3.95 2.55 8.37
CA LEU A 56 -5.05 1.60 8.13
C LEU A 56 -6.42 2.27 8.15
N GLN A 57 -6.65 3.20 9.09
CA GLN A 57 -7.89 3.98 9.13
C GLN A 57 -8.02 4.87 7.89
N LYS A 58 -6.95 5.56 7.48
CA LYS A 58 -6.95 6.39 6.27
C LYS A 58 -7.30 5.57 5.03
N ILE A 59 -6.68 4.41 4.86
CA ILE A 59 -6.98 3.47 3.76
C ILE A 59 -8.46 3.07 3.79
N ARG A 60 -8.99 2.69 4.97
CA ARG A 60 -10.39 2.30 5.14
C ARG A 60 -11.38 3.42 4.77
N HIS A 61 -11.02 4.67 5.07
CA HIS A 61 -11.89 5.83 4.86
C HIS A 61 -11.63 6.58 3.54
N GLY A 62 -10.64 6.17 2.74
CA GLY A 62 -10.30 6.86 1.50
C GLY A 62 -9.53 8.17 1.70
N PHE A 63 -8.88 8.38 2.85
CA PHE A 63 -8.06 9.56 3.09
C PHE A 63 -6.64 9.40 2.56
N GLY A 64 -6.12 10.46 1.95
CA GLY A 64 -4.75 10.48 1.43
C GLY A 64 -3.67 10.32 2.51
N PHE A 65 -2.52 9.82 2.06
CA PHE A 65 -1.33 9.68 2.89
C PHE A 65 -0.63 11.02 3.09
N SER A 66 -0.11 11.28 4.29
CA SER A 66 0.78 12.42 4.52
C SER A 66 2.12 12.22 3.80
N ARG A 67 2.87 13.31 3.59
CA ARG A 67 4.21 13.22 2.95
C ARG A 67 5.15 12.27 3.70
N ARG A 68 5.10 12.28 5.03
CA ARG A 68 5.90 11.38 5.88
C ARG A 68 5.49 9.93 5.68
N GLU A 69 4.20 9.64 5.68
CA GLU A 69 3.66 8.28 5.44
C GLU A 69 4.03 7.79 4.04
N ARG A 70 3.84 8.61 2.99
CA ARG A 70 4.25 8.25 1.63
C ARG A 70 5.72 7.91 1.57
N THR A 71 6.59 8.76 2.12
CA THR A 71 8.04 8.54 2.11
C THR A 71 8.40 7.24 2.84
N ALA A 72 7.82 6.99 4.01
CA ALA A 72 8.11 5.80 4.80
C ALA A 72 7.72 4.49 4.10
N LEU A 73 6.53 4.47 3.46
CA LEU A 73 6.05 3.29 2.75
C LEU A 73 6.78 3.10 1.41
N THR A 74 7.14 4.19 0.72
CA THR A 74 7.96 4.13 -0.50
C THR A 74 9.37 3.62 -0.19
N ASP A 75 9.98 4.07 0.91
CA ASP A 75 11.27 3.55 1.39
C ASP A 75 11.19 2.05 1.71
N ALA A 76 10.03 1.57 2.18
CA ALA A 76 9.79 0.14 2.41
C ALA A 76 9.49 -0.65 1.12
N GLY A 77 9.48 0.00 -0.05
CA GLY A 77 9.29 -0.64 -1.36
C GLY A 77 7.85 -0.63 -1.89
N PHE A 78 6.93 0.09 -1.24
CA PHE A 78 5.53 0.17 -1.69
C PHE A 78 5.29 1.33 -2.65
N ASP A 79 4.71 1.03 -3.80
CA ASP A 79 4.36 2.04 -4.80
C ASP A 79 2.92 2.53 -4.59
N LEU A 80 2.74 3.52 -3.72
CA LEU A 80 1.41 3.94 -3.28
C LEU A 80 0.54 4.52 -4.40
N ASP A 81 1.14 5.12 -5.43
CA ASP A 81 0.41 5.68 -6.56
C ASP A 81 -0.18 4.59 -7.46
N SER A 82 0.49 3.45 -7.62
CA SER A 82 -0.08 2.29 -8.32
C SER A 82 -1.09 1.52 -7.48
N VAL A 83 -0.84 1.41 -6.18
CA VAL A 83 -1.64 0.58 -5.26
C VAL A 83 -2.90 1.32 -4.74
N PHE A 84 -2.82 2.66 -4.64
CA PHE A 84 -3.92 3.54 -4.23
C PHE A 84 -4.04 4.78 -5.14
N PRO A 85 -4.37 4.61 -6.44
CA PRO A 85 -4.35 5.68 -7.44
C PRO A 85 -5.40 6.79 -7.23
N ARG A 86 -6.29 6.64 -6.25
CA ARG A 86 -7.37 7.59 -5.94
C ARG A 86 -7.21 8.26 -4.56
N MET A 87 -6.04 8.16 -3.94
CA MET A 87 -5.75 8.67 -2.58
C MET A 87 -4.62 9.71 -2.51
#